data_AF-A0A484WQB3-F1
#
_entry.id   AF-A0A484WQB3-F1
#
_cell.length_a   1.000
_cell.length_b   1.000
_cell.length_c   1.000
_cell.angle_alpha   90.00
_cell.angle_beta   90.00
_cell.angle_gamma   90.00
#
_symmetry.space_group_name_H-M   'P 1'
#
loop_
_entity.id
_entity.type
_entity.pdbx_description
1 polymer ?
#
loop_
_entity_poly.entity_id
_entity_poly.type
_entity_poly.pdbx_seq_one_letter_code
_entity_poly.pdbx_strand_id
1 'polypeptide(L)'
;MNEVYLGQSGDNEIRGFPLASLYYFGRPVEELSLDQQALLVGMVKGASIYNPWRNPKLALERRNLVLRLLQQQQVIDQELYDMLSARPLGVQPRGGVISPQPAFMQMVRQELQSKLGDKVKDLSGVKIFTTFDSVAQDAAEKAAVEGIPVLKKQRKLSDLETAMVVVDRNTGEVRAMVGGAEPQFAGYNRAMQARRSIGSLAKPATYLTALSQPNQYRLNTWIADAPISLRQPNGQVWSPQNDDRQFSGQVMLVDALTRSMNVPTVNLGMALGLPAIHRYLAEAGRAERSAASGTGDDPRGAEPDAN
;
A
#
# COMPACT_ATOMS: atom_id res chain seq x y z
N MET A 1 4.39 33.67 -6.86
CA MET A 1 3.87 32.44 -7.50
C MET A 1 3.63 31.28 -6.52
N ASN A 2 4.38 31.17 -5.41
CA ASN A 2 4.29 29.98 -4.52
C ASN A 2 3.35 30.12 -3.31
N GLU A 3 2.90 31.32 -2.96
CA GLU A 3 2.12 31.57 -1.72
C GLU A 3 0.64 31.83 -1.96
N VAL A 4 0.26 32.03 -3.22
CA VAL A 4 -1.07 32.45 -3.62
C VAL A 4 -2.08 31.35 -3.34
N TYR A 5 -3.14 31.66 -2.59
CA TYR A 5 -4.22 30.74 -2.33
C TYR A 5 -5.00 30.45 -3.62
N LEU A 6 -5.03 29.19 -4.03
CA LEU A 6 -5.64 28.73 -5.28
C LEU A 6 -6.70 27.64 -5.06
N GLY A 7 -6.84 27.09 -3.86
CA GLY A 7 -7.90 26.14 -3.59
C GLY A 7 -7.85 25.53 -2.20
N GLN A 8 -8.73 24.55 -1.97
CA GLN A 8 -8.83 23.83 -0.71
C GLN A 8 -8.96 22.33 -0.98
N SER A 9 -8.16 21.53 -0.28
CA SER A 9 -8.24 20.06 -0.26
C SER A 9 -8.52 19.57 1.15
N GLY A 10 -9.80 19.38 1.49
CA GLY A 10 -10.22 19.08 2.86
C GLY A 10 -9.85 20.25 3.78
N ASP A 11 -9.07 19.97 4.81
CA ASP A 11 -8.60 20.99 5.76
C ASP A 11 -7.31 21.70 5.31
N ASN A 12 -6.70 21.26 4.20
CA ASN A 12 -5.46 21.83 3.70
C ASN A 12 -5.69 22.87 2.59
N GLU A 13 -5.01 24.00 2.71
CA GLU A 13 -4.97 25.03 1.68
C GLU A 13 -4.05 24.62 0.53
N ILE A 14 -4.52 24.78 -0.70
CA ILE A 14 -3.69 24.63 -1.90
C ILE A 14 -3.16 26.01 -2.26
N ARG A 15 -1.88 26.22 -1.96
CA ARG A 15 -1.15 27.46 -2.27
C ARG A 15 -0.09 27.23 -3.34
N GLY A 16 0.06 28.23 -4.20
CA GLY A 16 1.07 28.28 -5.23
C GLY A 16 0.69 27.57 -6.52
N PHE A 17 1.14 28.13 -7.65
CA PHE A 17 0.85 27.59 -8.98
C PHE A 17 1.39 26.16 -9.20
N PRO A 18 2.59 25.77 -8.75
CA PRO A 18 3.08 24.40 -8.95
C PRO A 18 2.15 23.34 -8.35
N LEU A 19 1.75 23.51 -7.09
CA LEU A 19 0.85 22.58 -6.41
C LEU A 19 -0.57 22.62 -7.01
N ALA A 20 -1.08 23.81 -7.36
CA ALA A 20 -2.38 23.94 -7.99
C ALA A 20 -2.44 23.28 -9.38
N SER A 21 -1.35 23.35 -10.16
CA SER A 21 -1.24 22.73 -11.49
C SER A 21 -1.40 21.21 -11.38
N LEU A 22 -0.67 20.61 -10.45
CA LEU A 22 -0.83 19.20 -10.12
C LEU A 22 -2.24 18.93 -9.61
N TYR A 23 -2.73 19.69 -8.63
CA TYR A 23 -4.03 19.43 -8.01
C TYR A 23 -5.23 19.48 -8.98
N TYR A 24 -5.25 20.43 -9.91
CA TYR A 24 -6.37 20.62 -10.84
C TYR A 24 -6.21 19.87 -12.17
N PHE A 25 -4.99 19.65 -12.66
CA PHE A 25 -4.75 19.14 -14.01
C PHE A 25 -3.87 17.88 -14.07
N GLY A 26 -3.14 17.56 -13.00
CA GLY A 26 -2.22 16.41 -12.95
C GLY A 26 -0.99 16.59 -13.79
N ARG A 27 -0.55 17.84 -13.96
CA ARG A 27 0.61 18.19 -14.75
C ARG A 27 1.47 19.23 -14.03
N PRO A 28 2.81 19.18 -14.22
CA PRO A 28 3.69 20.26 -13.80
C PRO A 28 3.24 21.61 -14.36
N VAL A 29 3.58 22.70 -13.67
CA VAL A 29 3.17 24.06 -14.06
C VAL A 29 3.76 24.45 -15.43
N GLU A 30 4.93 23.89 -15.76
CA GLU A 30 5.65 24.07 -17.02
C GLU A 30 4.95 23.41 -18.21
N GLU A 31 4.04 22.45 -17.97
CA GLU A 31 3.30 21.70 -18.99
C GLU A 31 1.86 22.21 -19.20
N LEU A 32 1.47 23.27 -18.49
CA LEU A 32 0.11 23.80 -18.60
C LEU A 32 -0.12 24.50 -19.94
N SER A 33 -1.27 24.22 -20.56
CA SER A 33 -1.74 24.98 -21.71
C SER A 33 -2.18 26.39 -21.30
N LEU A 34 -2.23 27.31 -22.26
CA LEU A 34 -2.56 28.72 -21.98
C LEU A 34 -3.97 28.89 -21.36
N ASP A 35 -4.94 28.06 -21.74
CA ASP A 35 -6.28 28.05 -21.14
C ASP A 35 -6.27 27.57 -19.67
N GLN A 36 -5.41 26.62 -19.32
CA GLN A 36 -5.21 26.14 -17.95
C GLN A 36 -4.49 27.18 -17.09
N GLN A 37 -3.47 27.84 -17.64
CA GLN A 37 -2.79 28.96 -17.00
C GLN A 37 -3.77 30.11 -16.72
N ALA A 38 -4.60 30.47 -17.70
CA ALA A 38 -5.63 31.49 -17.56
C ALA A 38 -6.65 31.17 -16.45
N LEU A 39 -7.00 29.88 -16.27
CA LEU A 39 -7.87 29.45 -15.18
C LEU A 39 -7.22 29.69 -13.82
N LEU A 40 -5.98 29.21 -13.62
CA LEU A 40 -5.27 29.38 -12.34
C LEU A 40 -5.04 30.86 -12.00
N VAL A 41 -4.65 31.67 -12.98
CA VAL A 41 -4.50 33.13 -12.80
C VAL A 41 -5.85 33.77 -12.46
N GLY A 42 -6.93 33.36 -13.13
CA GLY A 42 -8.27 33.85 -12.87
C GLY A 42 -8.75 33.57 -11.44
N MET A 43 -8.37 32.41 -10.89
CA MET A 43 -8.69 31.96 -9.54
C MET A 43 -7.98 32.74 -8.43
N VAL A 44 -6.84 33.41 -8.72
CA VAL A 44 -6.14 34.24 -7.72
C VAL A 44 -7.05 35.30 -7.09
N LYS A 45 -7.99 35.87 -7.87
CA LYS A 45 -8.96 36.87 -7.37
C LYS A 45 -9.96 36.28 -6.36
N GLY A 46 -10.20 34.98 -6.40
CA GLY A 46 -11.22 34.33 -5.57
C GLY A 46 -11.25 32.83 -5.78
N ALA A 47 -10.29 32.11 -5.19
CA ALA A 47 -10.11 30.68 -5.39
C ALA A 47 -11.34 29.83 -5.01
N SER A 48 -12.07 30.25 -3.98
CA SER A 48 -13.30 29.57 -3.55
C SER A 48 -14.49 29.82 -4.47
N ILE A 49 -14.61 31.04 -5.01
CA ILE A 49 -15.72 31.45 -5.90
C ILE A 49 -15.51 30.85 -7.28
N TYR A 50 -14.29 30.92 -7.81
CA TYR A 50 -13.93 30.40 -9.11
C TYR A 50 -13.45 28.94 -9.05
N ASN A 51 -13.81 28.21 -8.00
CA ASN A 51 -13.48 26.80 -7.88
C ASN A 51 -14.18 26.01 -9.01
N PRO A 52 -13.44 25.31 -9.87
CA PRO A 52 -13.99 24.69 -11.08
C PRO A 52 -14.87 23.47 -10.81
N TRP A 53 -14.75 22.82 -9.64
CA TRP A 53 -15.65 21.73 -9.24
C TRP A 53 -16.95 22.24 -8.62
N ARG A 54 -16.88 23.35 -7.87
CA ARG A 54 -18.05 23.92 -7.18
C ARG A 54 -18.88 24.80 -8.10
N ASN A 55 -18.22 25.68 -8.87
CA ASN A 55 -18.84 26.70 -9.70
C ASN A 55 -18.24 26.71 -11.12
N PRO A 56 -18.40 25.63 -11.91
CA PRO A 56 -17.75 25.49 -13.21
C PRO A 56 -18.10 26.62 -14.19
N LYS A 57 -19.35 27.12 -14.17
CA LYS A 57 -19.77 28.23 -15.04
C LYS A 57 -19.01 29.52 -14.74
N LEU A 58 -18.94 29.92 -13.47
CA LEU A 58 -18.20 31.11 -13.04
C LEU A 58 -16.69 30.97 -13.29
N ALA A 59 -16.14 29.78 -13.08
CA ALA A 59 -14.74 29.49 -13.38
C ALA A 59 -14.44 29.64 -14.89
N LEU A 60 -15.34 29.15 -15.75
CA LEU A 60 -15.23 29.25 -17.21
C LEU A 60 -15.29 30.71 -17.67
N GLU A 61 -16.27 31.47 -17.20
CA GLU A 61 -16.39 32.91 -17.47
C GLU A 61 -15.14 33.67 -17.01
N ARG A 62 -14.63 33.35 -15.82
CA ARG A 62 -13.43 33.98 -15.26
C ARG A 62 -12.19 33.67 -16.07
N ARG A 63 -11.98 32.42 -16.50
CA ARG A 63 -10.89 32.03 -17.40
C ARG A 63 -10.99 32.78 -18.72
N ASN A 64 -12.18 32.82 -19.33
CA ASN A 64 -12.39 33.49 -20.62
C ASN A 64 -12.17 35.01 -20.52
N LEU A 65 -12.48 35.62 -19.37
CA LEU A 65 -12.10 37.00 -19.11
C LEU A 65 -10.57 37.18 -19.10
N VAL A 66 -9.81 36.29 -18.47
CA VAL A 66 -8.34 36.35 -18.49
C VAL A 66 -7.80 36.19 -19.92
N LEU A 67 -8.33 35.24 -20.69
CA LEU A 67 -7.97 35.09 -22.10
C LEU A 67 -8.27 36.36 -22.91
N ARG A 68 -9.41 37.02 -22.65
CA ARG A 68 -9.76 38.29 -23.31
C ARG A 68 -8.77 39.40 -22.96
N LEU A 69 -8.32 39.48 -21.71
CA LEU A 69 -7.31 40.46 -21.29
C LEU A 69 -5.97 40.21 -21.99
N LEU A 70 -5.55 38.94 -22.16
CA LEU A 70 -4.35 38.60 -22.93
C LEU A 70 -4.47 39.02 -24.39
N GLN A 71 -5.66 38.82 -24.99
CA GLN A 71 -5.94 39.23 -26.37
C GLN A 71 -5.88 40.75 -26.55
N GLN A 72 -6.47 41.51 -25.61
CA GLN A 72 -6.42 42.99 -25.62
C GLN A 72 -4.99 43.54 -25.48
N GLN A 73 -4.14 42.82 -24.75
CA GLN A 73 -2.71 43.14 -24.60
C GLN A 73 -1.85 42.59 -25.75
N GLN A 74 -2.47 42.03 -26.80
CA GLN A 74 -1.78 41.49 -27.99
C GLN A 74 -0.82 40.34 -27.69
N VAL A 75 -1.01 39.64 -26.56
CA VAL A 75 -0.25 38.42 -26.21
C VAL A 75 -0.77 37.22 -27.03
N ILE A 76 -2.06 37.23 -27.37
CA ILE A 76 -2.72 36.27 -28.25
C ILE A 76 -3.58 37.00 -29.28
N ASP A 77 -3.84 36.38 -30.43
CA ASP A 77 -4.74 36.90 -31.45
C ASP A 77 -6.21 36.49 -31.21
N GLN A 78 -7.10 36.96 -32.09
CA GLN A 78 -8.54 36.68 -32.01
C GLN A 78 -8.86 35.21 -32.29
N GLU A 79 -8.17 34.59 -33.25
CA GLU A 79 -8.38 33.19 -33.62
C GLU A 79 -8.04 32.25 -32.45
N LEU A 80 -6.89 32.48 -31.80
CA LEU A 80 -6.46 31.72 -30.63
C LEU A 80 -7.38 31.98 -29.43
N TYR A 81 -7.85 33.22 -29.23
CA TYR A 81 -8.84 33.52 -28.20
C TYR A 81 -10.13 32.71 -28.41
N ASP A 82 -10.69 32.69 -29.62
CA ASP A 82 -11.94 31.98 -29.92
C ASP A 82 -11.77 30.47 -29.70
N MET A 83 -10.63 29.91 -30.14
CA MET A 83 -10.28 28.51 -29.90
C MET A 83 -10.18 28.19 -28.40
N LEU A 84 -9.41 28.95 -27.63
CA LEU A 84 -9.17 28.68 -26.21
C LEU A 84 -10.42 28.93 -25.35
N SER A 85 -11.23 29.94 -25.69
CA SER A 85 -12.44 30.26 -24.94
C SER A 85 -13.54 29.21 -25.09
N ALA A 86 -13.55 28.48 -26.22
CA ALA A 86 -14.45 27.36 -26.50
C ALA A 86 -14.04 26.05 -25.81
N ARG A 87 -12.79 25.91 -25.36
CA ARG A 87 -12.35 24.68 -24.66
C ARG A 87 -13.07 24.51 -23.32
N PRO A 88 -13.40 23.27 -22.91
CA PRO A 88 -13.86 23.02 -21.54
C PRO A 88 -12.76 23.36 -20.52
N LEU A 89 -13.10 23.42 -19.23
CA LEU A 89 -12.14 23.74 -18.17
C LEU A 89 -10.97 22.74 -18.07
N GLY A 90 -11.15 21.50 -18.52
CA GLY A 90 -10.09 20.49 -18.55
C GLY A 90 -9.57 20.07 -17.18
N VAL A 91 -10.29 20.39 -16.11
CA VAL A 91 -9.92 19.98 -14.75
C VAL A 91 -10.19 18.50 -14.54
N GLN A 92 -9.28 17.84 -13.85
CA GLN A 92 -9.42 16.44 -13.49
C GLN A 92 -10.56 16.25 -12.49
N PRO A 93 -11.19 15.06 -12.45
CA PRO A 93 -12.17 14.74 -11.42
C PRO A 93 -11.61 15.00 -10.04
N ARG A 94 -12.44 15.51 -9.12
CA ARG A 94 -12.01 15.77 -7.75
C ARG A 94 -11.53 14.47 -7.11
N GLY A 95 -10.26 14.42 -6.69
CA GLY A 95 -9.61 13.21 -6.17
C GLY A 95 -8.94 12.31 -7.22
N GLY A 96 -9.02 12.65 -8.51
CA GLY A 96 -8.46 11.83 -9.61
C GLY A 96 -6.99 12.06 -9.92
N VAL A 97 -6.31 12.99 -9.24
CA VAL A 97 -4.93 13.39 -9.58
C VAL A 97 -3.91 13.02 -8.51
N ILE A 98 -4.26 13.33 -7.27
CA ILE A 98 -3.59 12.81 -6.10
C ILE A 98 -4.68 11.97 -5.44
N SER A 99 -4.79 10.72 -5.88
CA SER A 99 -5.58 9.76 -5.11
C SER A 99 -4.88 9.62 -3.76
N PRO A 100 -5.55 9.96 -2.64
CA PRO A 100 -4.99 9.72 -1.33
C PRO A 100 -4.59 8.25 -1.23
N GLN A 101 -3.42 7.99 -0.67
CA GLN A 101 -2.93 6.64 -0.40
C GLN A 101 -2.82 6.46 1.12
N PRO A 102 -3.94 6.42 1.88
CA PRO A 102 -3.89 6.63 3.33
C PRO A 102 -3.12 5.51 4.04
N ALA A 103 -3.33 4.27 3.62
CA ALA A 103 -2.69 3.09 4.20
C ALA A 103 -1.16 3.10 3.96
N PHE A 104 -0.74 3.29 2.71
CA PHE A 104 0.68 3.38 2.36
C PHE A 104 1.35 4.58 3.03
N MET A 105 0.71 5.76 3.02
CA MET A 105 1.26 6.96 3.64
C MET A 105 1.34 6.85 5.17
N GLN A 106 0.49 6.05 5.81
CA GLN A 106 0.64 5.75 7.24
C GLN A 106 1.94 4.98 7.52
N MET A 107 2.26 3.98 6.69
CA MET A 107 3.52 3.24 6.77
C MET A 107 4.72 4.17 6.57
N VAL A 108 4.69 5.01 5.52
CA VAL A 108 5.76 5.99 5.23
C VAL A 108 5.98 6.93 6.42
N ARG A 109 4.92 7.48 7.01
CA ARG A 109 5.03 8.34 8.20
C ARG A 109 5.62 7.59 9.40
N GLN A 110 5.20 6.34 9.63
CA GLN A 110 5.73 5.54 10.72
C GLN A 110 7.22 5.22 10.53
N GLU A 111 7.64 4.92 9.30
CA GLU A 111 9.05 4.67 8.99
C GLU A 111 9.91 5.93 9.12
N LEU A 112 9.44 7.07 8.60
CA LEU A 112 10.12 8.35 8.77
C LEU A 112 10.29 8.72 10.24
N GLN A 113 9.25 8.54 11.06
CA GLN A 113 9.34 8.76 12.50
C GLN A 113 10.34 7.81 13.16
N SER A 114 10.38 6.53 12.74
CA SER A 114 11.32 5.55 13.29
C SER A 114 12.78 5.83 12.92
N LYS A 115 13.04 6.35 11.71
CA LYS A 115 14.40 6.56 11.19
C LYS A 115 14.96 7.94 11.50
N LEU A 116 14.12 8.98 11.43
CA LEU A 116 14.53 10.38 11.54
C LEU A 116 14.06 11.04 12.84
N GLY A 117 13.10 10.45 13.55
CA GLY A 117 12.49 11.07 14.73
C GLY A 117 11.90 12.44 14.41
N ASP A 118 12.06 13.39 15.33
CA ASP A 118 11.55 14.75 15.16
C ASP A 118 12.35 15.62 14.18
N LYS A 119 13.57 15.21 13.80
CA LYS A 119 14.42 15.97 12.86
C LYS A 119 13.76 16.17 11.50
N VAL A 120 12.77 15.33 11.15
CA VAL A 120 12.03 15.48 9.89
C VAL A 120 11.20 16.77 9.85
N LYS A 121 10.81 17.32 11.01
CA LYS A 121 10.01 18.55 11.12
C LYS A 121 10.84 19.82 10.92
N ASP A 122 12.15 19.73 11.15
CA ASP A 122 13.08 20.86 11.00
C ASP A 122 13.51 21.07 9.54
N LEU A 123 13.21 20.11 8.67
CA LEU A 123 13.60 20.14 7.28
C LEU A 123 12.47 20.75 6.42
N SER A 124 12.75 21.90 5.82
CA SER A 124 11.84 22.55 4.86
C SER A 124 12.12 22.06 3.43
N GLY A 125 11.07 21.78 2.65
CA GLY A 125 11.20 21.43 1.23
C GLY A 125 11.74 20.03 0.94
N VAL A 126 11.65 19.09 1.90
CA VAL A 126 12.15 17.72 1.73
C VAL A 126 11.42 17.00 0.59
N LYS A 127 12.18 16.27 -0.22
CA LYS A 127 11.66 15.33 -1.21
C LYS A 127 11.80 13.91 -0.65
N ILE A 128 10.68 13.22 -0.49
CA ILE A 128 10.63 11.83 -0.03
C ILE A 128 10.37 10.94 -1.24
N PHE A 129 11.35 10.12 -1.59
CA PHE A 129 11.20 9.08 -2.60
C PHE A 129 10.81 7.78 -1.90
N THR A 130 9.77 7.12 -2.39
CA THR A 130 9.23 5.90 -1.77
C THR A 130 9.26 4.75 -2.76
N THR A 131 8.98 3.54 -2.28
CA THR A 131 8.92 2.30 -3.06
C THR A 131 7.56 2.09 -3.74
N PHE A 132 6.65 3.07 -3.61
CA PHE A 132 5.29 3.02 -4.13
C PHE A 132 5.25 2.73 -5.63
N ASP A 133 4.43 1.76 -6.01
CA ASP A 133 4.15 1.42 -7.40
C ASP A 133 2.67 1.73 -7.68
N SER A 134 2.42 2.74 -8.51
CA SER A 134 1.06 3.17 -8.85
C SER A 134 0.27 2.08 -9.58
N VAL A 135 0.93 1.28 -10.42
CA VAL A 135 0.26 0.22 -11.19
C VAL A 135 -0.18 -0.91 -10.27
N ALA A 136 0.69 -1.31 -9.34
CA ALA A 136 0.36 -2.32 -8.34
C ALA A 136 -0.74 -1.83 -7.39
N GLN A 137 -0.69 -0.57 -6.98
CA GLN A 137 -1.70 0.02 -6.11
C GLN A 137 -3.07 0.07 -6.78
N ASP A 138 -3.15 0.59 -8.02
CA ASP A 138 -4.42 0.66 -8.76
C ASP A 138 -5.04 -0.73 -8.94
N ALA A 139 -4.23 -1.74 -9.25
CA ALA A 139 -4.69 -3.12 -9.38
C ALA A 139 -5.21 -3.68 -8.04
N ALA A 140 -4.50 -3.42 -6.93
CA ALA A 140 -4.88 -3.87 -5.59
C ALA A 140 -6.18 -3.21 -5.10
N GLU A 141 -6.31 -1.90 -5.31
CA GLU A 141 -7.52 -1.15 -4.97
C GLU A 141 -8.72 -1.62 -5.78
N LYS A 142 -8.55 -1.78 -7.10
CA LYS A 142 -9.59 -2.30 -7.98
C LYS A 142 -10.08 -3.67 -7.51
N ALA A 143 -9.16 -4.58 -7.17
CA ALA A 143 -9.50 -5.91 -6.68
C ALA A 143 -10.32 -5.85 -5.36
N ALA A 144 -9.98 -4.93 -4.45
CA ALA A 144 -10.73 -4.73 -3.21
C ALA A 144 -12.14 -4.15 -3.47
N VAL A 145 -12.21 -3.07 -4.25
CA VAL A 145 -13.45 -2.32 -4.54
C VAL A 145 -14.44 -3.19 -5.34
N GLU A 146 -13.98 -3.98 -6.30
CA GLU A 146 -14.84 -4.85 -7.10
C GLU A 146 -15.13 -6.19 -6.40
N GLY A 147 -14.13 -6.78 -5.75
CA GLY A 147 -14.23 -8.13 -5.18
C GLY A 147 -15.08 -8.21 -3.92
N ILE A 148 -14.98 -7.23 -3.01
CA ILE A 148 -15.68 -7.28 -1.74
C ILE A 148 -17.21 -7.21 -1.90
N PRO A 149 -17.79 -6.30 -2.70
CA PRO A 149 -19.22 -6.29 -2.96
C PRO A 149 -19.75 -7.59 -3.57
N VAL A 150 -18.97 -8.21 -4.48
CA VAL A 150 -19.31 -9.50 -5.09
C VAL A 150 -19.41 -10.59 -4.01
N LEU A 151 -18.41 -10.70 -3.14
CA LEU A 151 -18.39 -11.68 -2.06
C LEU A 151 -19.52 -11.43 -1.05
N LYS A 152 -19.76 -10.17 -0.67
CA LYS A 152 -20.89 -9.79 0.20
C LYS A 152 -22.23 -10.25 -0.36
N LYS A 153 -22.46 -10.01 -1.66
CA LYS A 153 -23.69 -10.42 -2.35
C LYS A 153 -23.84 -11.95 -2.42
N GLN A 154 -22.77 -12.65 -2.84
CA GLN A 154 -22.79 -14.11 -2.98
C GLN A 154 -23.02 -14.84 -1.66
N ARG A 155 -22.44 -14.32 -0.56
CA ARG A 155 -22.49 -14.94 0.77
C ARG A 155 -23.56 -14.32 1.68
N LYS A 156 -24.33 -13.34 1.19
CA LYS A 156 -25.35 -12.61 1.96
C LYS A 156 -24.79 -11.98 3.25
N LEU A 157 -23.63 -11.33 3.15
CA LEU A 157 -22.95 -10.67 4.27
C LEU A 157 -23.25 -9.17 4.29
N SER A 158 -23.57 -8.63 5.46
CA SER A 158 -23.76 -7.19 5.71
C SER A 158 -22.45 -6.42 5.68
N ASP A 159 -21.39 -7.02 6.19
CA ASP A 159 -20.08 -6.46 6.43
C ASP A 159 -19.02 -7.49 6.02
N LEU A 160 -18.04 -7.02 5.25
CA LEU A 160 -16.88 -7.80 4.86
C LEU A 160 -15.78 -6.81 4.52
N GLU A 161 -14.56 -7.13 4.96
CA GLU A 161 -13.40 -6.25 4.84
C GLU A 161 -12.21 -7.02 4.28
N THR A 162 -11.22 -6.27 3.80
CA THR A 162 -10.00 -6.85 3.24
C THR A 162 -8.77 -6.04 3.65
N ALA A 163 -7.61 -6.65 3.47
CA ALA A 163 -6.33 -5.99 3.52
C ALA A 163 -5.42 -6.65 2.48
N MET A 164 -4.57 -5.85 1.83
CA MET A 164 -3.60 -6.35 0.86
C MET A 164 -2.27 -5.66 1.08
N VAL A 165 -1.19 -6.42 1.01
CA VAL A 165 0.19 -5.91 1.02
C VAL A 165 0.92 -6.59 -0.12
N VAL A 166 1.54 -5.79 -0.99
CA VAL A 166 2.38 -6.26 -2.10
C VAL A 166 3.80 -5.83 -1.82
N VAL A 167 4.73 -6.78 -1.82
CA VAL A 167 6.15 -6.54 -1.59
C VAL A 167 6.97 -7.09 -2.74
N ASP A 168 8.11 -6.46 -2.97
CA ASP A 168 9.15 -7.01 -3.82
C ASP A 168 9.71 -8.29 -3.20
N ARG A 169 9.80 -9.36 -4.01
CA ARG A 169 10.27 -10.68 -3.55
C ARG A 169 11.74 -10.67 -3.11
N ASN A 170 12.56 -9.84 -3.73
CA ASN A 170 14.01 -9.83 -3.56
C ASN A 170 14.45 -8.78 -2.55
N THR A 171 13.86 -7.58 -2.60
CA THR A 171 14.26 -6.45 -1.76
C THR A 171 13.40 -6.28 -0.53
N GLY A 172 12.19 -6.84 -0.51
CA GLY A 172 11.21 -6.61 0.55
C GLY A 172 10.56 -5.22 0.52
N GLU A 173 10.83 -4.42 -0.52
CA GLU A 173 10.24 -3.10 -0.70
C GLU A 173 8.72 -3.20 -0.84
N VAL A 174 7.97 -2.42 -0.05
CA VAL A 174 6.51 -2.42 -0.16
C VAL A 174 6.08 -1.63 -1.38
N ARG A 175 5.40 -2.28 -2.33
CA ARG A 175 4.97 -1.70 -3.60
C ARG A 175 3.55 -1.13 -3.54
N ALA A 176 2.65 -1.84 -2.85
CA ALA A 176 1.25 -1.45 -2.71
C ALA A 176 0.70 -1.88 -1.34
N MET A 177 -0.27 -1.11 -0.84
CA MET A 177 -0.93 -1.39 0.44
C MET A 177 -2.39 -0.94 0.42
N VAL A 178 -3.30 -1.88 0.72
CA VAL A 178 -4.73 -1.64 0.87
C VAL A 178 -5.14 -1.97 2.31
N GLY A 179 -5.70 -0.99 3.01
CA GLY A 179 -6.08 -1.10 4.42
C GLY A 179 -7.54 -1.49 4.69
N GLY A 180 -8.38 -1.61 3.65
CA GLY A 180 -9.81 -1.86 3.78
C GLY A 180 -10.51 -2.08 2.43
N ALA A 181 -11.79 -2.44 2.48
CA ALA A 181 -12.65 -2.58 1.29
C ALA A 181 -12.93 -1.26 0.57
N GLU A 182 -12.79 -0.13 1.27
CA GLU A 182 -12.85 1.23 0.73
C GLU A 182 -11.45 1.88 0.86
N PRO A 183 -10.54 1.70 -0.12
CA PRO A 183 -9.12 2.07 0.03
C PRO A 183 -8.89 3.57 0.23
N GLN A 184 -9.78 4.39 -0.32
CA GLN A 184 -9.72 5.85 -0.27
C GLN A 184 -10.16 6.43 1.09
N PHE A 185 -10.77 5.60 1.96
CA PHE A 185 -11.14 6.01 3.31
C PHE A 185 -9.91 6.04 4.22
N ALA A 186 -9.55 7.24 4.69
CA ALA A 186 -8.46 7.43 5.64
C ALA A 186 -8.91 7.09 7.07
N GLY A 187 -8.82 5.82 7.44
CA GLY A 187 -9.19 5.34 8.77
C GLY A 187 -8.31 4.19 9.26
N TYR A 188 -8.96 3.12 9.76
CA TYR A 188 -8.26 1.96 10.31
C TYR A 188 -7.55 1.16 9.22
N ASN A 189 -6.22 1.10 9.28
CA ASN A 189 -5.40 0.41 8.30
C ASN A 189 -5.19 -1.06 8.71
N ARG A 190 -6.01 -1.95 8.17
CA ARG A 190 -5.97 -3.38 8.50
C ARG A 190 -4.66 -4.05 8.09
N ALA A 191 -3.97 -3.55 7.06
CA ALA A 191 -2.70 -4.11 6.62
C ALA A 191 -1.59 -3.99 7.68
N MET A 192 -1.67 -3.00 8.57
CA MET A 192 -0.67 -2.78 9.63
C MET A 192 -1.21 -3.07 11.03
N GLN A 193 -2.52 -2.90 11.25
CA GLN A 193 -3.10 -2.84 12.58
C GLN A 193 -3.95 -4.06 12.94
N ALA A 194 -4.47 -4.79 11.96
CA ALA A 194 -5.37 -5.91 12.22
C ALA A 194 -4.60 -7.18 12.59
N ARG A 195 -4.52 -7.49 13.88
CA ARG A 195 -4.00 -8.78 14.36
C ARG A 195 -5.05 -9.87 14.17
N ARG A 196 -4.72 -10.91 13.40
CA ARG A 196 -5.61 -12.03 13.09
C ARG A 196 -4.88 -13.36 13.23
N SER A 197 -5.64 -14.43 13.51
CA SER A 197 -5.11 -15.79 13.35
C SER A 197 -4.79 -16.03 11.87
N ILE A 198 -3.58 -16.51 11.60
CA ILE A 198 -3.13 -16.82 10.24
C ILE A 198 -3.63 -18.19 9.74
N GLY A 199 -4.16 -19.03 10.64
CA GLY A 199 -4.67 -20.35 10.27
C GLY A 199 -3.65 -21.20 9.51
N SER A 200 -4.08 -21.84 8.42
CA SER A 200 -3.23 -22.72 7.60
C SER A 200 -2.04 -22.03 6.92
N LEU A 201 -1.96 -20.70 6.91
CA LEU A 201 -0.75 -19.97 6.47
C LEU A 201 0.47 -20.29 7.36
N ALA A 202 0.27 -20.84 8.56
CA ALA A 202 1.36 -21.30 9.42
C ALA A 202 2.06 -22.58 8.92
N LYS A 203 1.38 -23.40 8.10
CA LYS A 203 1.86 -24.74 7.73
C LYS A 203 3.22 -24.72 7.02
N PRO A 204 3.48 -23.87 6.02
CA PRO A 204 4.77 -23.85 5.32
C PRO A 204 5.98 -23.75 6.25
N ALA A 205 5.88 -23.08 7.40
CA ALA A 205 6.97 -23.03 8.38
C ALA A 205 7.36 -24.42 8.92
N THR A 206 6.37 -25.26 9.23
CA THR A 206 6.60 -26.65 9.67
C THR A 206 7.27 -27.47 8.57
N TYR A 207 6.77 -27.38 7.34
CA TYR A 207 7.31 -28.14 6.21
C TYR A 207 8.72 -27.68 5.82
N LEU A 208 8.98 -26.38 5.87
CA LEU A 208 10.31 -25.83 5.61
C LEU A 208 11.29 -26.23 6.73
N THR A 209 10.86 -26.25 7.99
CA THR A 209 11.67 -26.77 9.10
C THR A 209 12.06 -28.24 8.89
N ALA A 210 11.15 -29.06 8.34
CA ALA A 210 11.45 -30.44 7.95
C ALA A 210 12.46 -30.48 6.79
N LEU A 211 12.17 -29.78 5.69
CA LEU A 211 12.97 -29.84 4.46
C LEU A 211 14.37 -29.23 4.61
N SER A 212 14.60 -28.39 5.62
CA SER A 212 15.94 -27.94 6.04
C SER A 212 16.81 -29.05 6.63
N GLN A 213 16.26 -30.26 6.83
CA GLN A 213 16.97 -31.46 7.28
C GLN A 213 16.96 -32.53 6.18
N PRO A 214 17.71 -32.34 5.08
CA PRO A 214 17.59 -33.16 3.86
C PRO A 214 17.98 -34.63 4.05
N ASN A 215 18.71 -34.95 5.12
CA ASN A 215 19.05 -36.32 5.48
C ASN A 215 17.89 -37.08 6.13
N GLN A 216 16.87 -36.38 6.63
CA GLN A 216 15.73 -36.96 7.35
C GLN A 216 14.41 -36.80 6.60
N TYR A 217 14.16 -35.61 6.05
CA TYR A 217 12.90 -35.28 5.38
C TYR A 217 13.13 -34.89 3.93
N ARG A 218 12.30 -35.45 3.06
CA ARG A 218 12.21 -35.16 1.63
C ARG A 218 10.74 -35.05 1.25
N LEU A 219 10.47 -34.58 0.03
CA LEU A 219 9.10 -34.44 -0.48
C LEU A 219 8.31 -35.76 -0.47
N ASN A 220 8.99 -36.90 -0.63
CA ASN A 220 8.41 -38.24 -0.61
C ASN A 220 8.43 -38.91 0.78
N THR A 221 8.77 -38.20 1.86
CA THR A 221 8.70 -38.75 3.23
C THR A 221 7.25 -39.02 3.61
N TRP A 222 6.96 -40.23 4.10
CA TRP A 222 5.65 -40.60 4.62
C TRP A 222 5.37 -39.95 5.98
N ILE A 223 4.15 -39.44 6.14
CA ILE A 223 3.65 -38.84 7.37
C ILE A 223 2.33 -39.53 7.73
N ALA A 224 2.18 -39.91 9.00
CA ALA A 224 0.95 -40.53 9.49
C ALA A 224 -0.25 -39.58 9.39
N ASP A 225 -1.37 -40.12 8.91
CA ASP A 225 -2.67 -39.47 8.81
C ASP A 225 -3.73 -40.36 9.47
N ALA A 226 -3.69 -40.41 10.81
CA ALA A 226 -4.57 -41.19 11.65
C ALA A 226 -5.07 -40.34 12.83
N PRO A 227 -6.19 -40.69 13.48
CA PRO A 227 -6.70 -39.93 14.63
C PRO A 227 -5.62 -39.74 15.70
N ILE A 228 -5.46 -38.50 16.16
CA ILE A 228 -4.51 -38.15 17.23
C ILE A 228 -5.21 -37.47 18.40
N SER A 229 -4.67 -37.71 19.59
CA SER A 229 -5.14 -37.12 20.84
C SER A 229 -3.94 -36.69 21.67
N LEU A 230 -3.79 -35.38 21.85
CA LEU A 230 -2.66 -34.77 22.54
C LEU A 230 -3.12 -34.17 23.87
N ARG A 231 -2.59 -34.68 24.99
CA ARG A 231 -2.90 -34.14 26.32
C ARG A 231 -2.16 -32.82 26.54
N GLN A 232 -2.90 -31.78 26.89
CA GLN A 232 -2.37 -30.45 27.16
C GLN A 232 -2.03 -30.27 28.65
N PRO A 233 -1.18 -29.28 29.00
CA PRO A 233 -0.79 -29.02 30.40
C PRO A 233 -1.96 -28.70 31.34
N ASN A 234 -3.05 -28.14 30.80
CA ASN A 234 -4.28 -27.85 31.54
C ASN A 234 -5.17 -29.09 31.77
N GLY A 235 -4.71 -30.29 31.37
CA GLY A 235 -5.44 -31.55 31.48
C GLY A 235 -6.45 -31.83 30.37
N GLN A 236 -6.72 -30.87 29.48
CA GLN A 236 -7.60 -31.08 28.33
C GLN A 236 -6.92 -31.92 27.25
N VAL A 237 -7.72 -32.63 26.44
CA VAL A 237 -7.23 -33.40 25.30
C VAL A 237 -7.58 -32.63 24.02
N TRP A 238 -6.56 -32.38 23.20
CA TRP A 238 -6.73 -31.80 21.88
C TRP A 238 -6.66 -32.88 20.81
N SER A 239 -7.75 -33.04 20.07
CA SER A 239 -7.88 -34.03 19.00
C SER A 239 -8.17 -33.31 17.67
N PRO A 240 -7.14 -32.81 16.96
CA PRO A 240 -7.31 -32.15 15.68
C PRO A 240 -7.89 -33.10 14.62
N GLN A 241 -8.60 -32.51 13.66
CA GLN A 241 -9.25 -33.20 12.55
C GLN A 241 -8.83 -32.58 11.22
N ASN A 242 -8.79 -33.38 10.16
CA ASN A 242 -8.77 -32.86 8.80
C ASN A 242 -10.07 -32.10 8.50
N ASP A 243 -10.05 -31.22 7.50
CA ASP A 243 -11.21 -30.42 7.11
C ASP A 243 -12.39 -31.29 6.63
N ASP A 244 -12.08 -32.39 5.93
CA ASP A 244 -13.04 -33.41 5.49
C ASP A 244 -13.39 -34.45 6.56
N ARG A 245 -12.70 -34.45 7.71
CA ARG A 245 -12.79 -35.44 8.80
C ARG A 245 -12.47 -36.88 8.37
N GLN A 246 -11.69 -37.05 7.30
CA GLN A 246 -11.24 -38.35 6.81
C GLN A 246 -9.75 -38.59 7.12
N PHE A 247 -9.33 -39.85 7.06
CA PHE A 247 -7.98 -40.30 7.37
C PHE A 247 -7.51 -41.29 6.30
N SER A 248 -6.32 -41.03 5.77
CA SER A 248 -5.70 -41.83 4.70
C SER A 248 -4.71 -42.88 5.23
N GLY A 249 -4.48 -42.90 6.56
CA GLY A 249 -3.47 -43.73 7.22
C GLY A 249 -2.08 -43.12 7.12
N GLN A 250 -1.60 -42.86 5.90
CA GLN A 250 -0.35 -42.14 5.64
C GLN A 250 -0.42 -41.35 4.33
N VAL A 251 0.33 -40.26 4.26
CA VAL A 251 0.44 -39.41 3.05
C VAL A 251 1.89 -38.98 2.86
N MET A 252 2.30 -38.63 1.64
CA MET A 252 3.61 -38.02 1.44
C MET A 252 3.64 -36.57 1.92
N LEU A 253 4.81 -36.10 2.35
CA LEU A 253 5.04 -34.72 2.79
C LEU A 253 4.57 -33.70 1.76
N VAL A 254 4.84 -33.94 0.47
CA VAL A 254 4.39 -33.09 -0.64
C VAL A 254 2.87 -32.99 -0.71
N ASP A 255 2.15 -34.11 -0.55
CA ASP A 255 0.69 -34.15 -0.65
C ASP A 255 0.04 -33.50 0.57
N ALA A 256 0.62 -33.71 1.77
CA ALA A 256 0.15 -33.12 3.01
C ALA A 256 0.12 -31.59 2.96
N LEU A 257 1.20 -30.97 2.45
CA LEU A 257 1.25 -29.52 2.27
C LEU A 257 0.32 -29.06 1.13
N THR A 258 0.34 -29.75 -0.01
CA THR A 258 -0.46 -29.42 -1.21
C THR A 258 -1.96 -29.39 -0.88
N ARG A 259 -2.43 -30.36 -0.10
CA ARG A 259 -3.83 -30.47 0.33
C ARG A 259 -4.13 -29.73 1.62
N SER A 260 -3.13 -29.08 2.23
CA SER A 260 -3.26 -28.41 3.53
C SER A 260 -3.88 -29.34 4.58
N MET A 261 -3.35 -30.56 4.74
CA MET A 261 -3.89 -31.52 5.71
C MET A 261 -3.51 -31.14 7.14
N ASN A 262 -4.45 -31.22 8.08
CA ASN A 262 -4.23 -30.77 9.46
C ASN A 262 -3.44 -31.81 10.25
N VAL A 263 -3.91 -33.06 10.24
CA VAL A 263 -3.38 -34.15 11.08
C VAL A 263 -1.93 -34.50 10.72
N PRO A 264 -1.55 -34.67 9.43
CA PRO A 264 -0.15 -34.88 9.05
C PRO A 264 0.74 -33.70 9.46
N THR A 265 0.24 -32.46 9.34
CA THR A 265 1.02 -31.28 9.75
C THR A 265 1.29 -31.27 11.24
N VAL A 266 0.32 -31.67 12.07
CA VAL A 266 0.52 -31.80 13.52
C VAL A 266 1.52 -32.90 13.84
N ASN A 267 1.38 -34.08 13.23
CA ASN A 267 2.32 -35.18 13.43
C ASN A 267 3.75 -34.78 13.05
N LEU A 268 3.94 -34.13 11.89
CA LEU A 268 5.23 -33.62 11.47
C LEU A 268 5.77 -32.58 12.47
N GLY A 269 4.92 -31.66 12.92
CA GLY A 269 5.33 -30.61 13.86
C GLY A 269 5.75 -31.17 15.23
N MET A 270 5.05 -32.20 15.72
CA MET A 270 5.41 -32.88 16.96
C MET A 270 6.71 -33.68 16.83
N ALA A 271 6.95 -34.31 15.68
CA ALA A 271 8.19 -35.04 15.40
C ALA A 271 9.41 -34.11 15.32
N LEU A 272 9.26 -32.94 14.72
CA LEU A 272 10.31 -31.91 14.66
C LEU A 272 10.55 -31.21 16.00
N GLY A 273 9.51 -31.13 16.83
CA GLY A 273 9.48 -30.35 18.05
C GLY A 273 9.10 -28.87 17.81
N LEU A 274 8.18 -28.38 18.65
CA LEU A 274 7.68 -27.00 18.58
C LEU A 274 8.78 -25.92 18.67
N PRO A 275 9.87 -26.07 19.46
CA PRO A 275 10.93 -25.06 19.52
C PRO A 275 11.63 -24.80 18.18
N ALA A 276 11.80 -25.82 17.34
CA ALA A 276 12.43 -25.66 16.02
C ALA A 276 11.56 -24.81 15.09
N ILE A 277 10.25 -25.08 15.07
CA ILE A 277 9.27 -24.34 14.26
C ILE A 277 9.13 -22.91 14.77
N HIS A 278 9.09 -22.71 16.08
CA HIS A 278 9.02 -21.37 16.68
C HIS A 278 10.25 -20.53 16.34
N ARG A 279 11.46 -21.13 16.39
CA ARG A 279 12.69 -20.45 15.99
C ARG A 279 12.61 -20.01 14.53
N TYR A 280 12.19 -20.89 13.63
CA TYR A 280 12.04 -20.57 12.22
C TYR A 280 11.06 -19.40 11.99
N LEU A 281 9.88 -19.44 12.62
CA LEU A 281 8.89 -18.35 12.54
C LEU A 281 9.44 -17.03 13.09
N ALA A 282 10.21 -17.08 14.17
CA ALA A 282 10.86 -15.90 14.75
C ALA A 282 11.96 -15.33 13.85
N GLU A 283 12.75 -16.18 13.19
CA GLU A 283 13.79 -15.78 12.23
C GLU A 283 13.20 -15.17 10.97
N ALA A 284 12.15 -15.79 10.42
CA ALA A 284 11.39 -15.24 9.29
C ALA A 284 10.85 -13.84 9.59
N GLY A 285 10.38 -13.60 10.82
CA GLY A 285 9.94 -12.27 11.28
C GLY A 285 11.06 -11.31 11.69
N ARG A 286 12.30 -11.78 11.86
CA ARG A 286 13.48 -10.94 12.22
C ARG A 286 14.27 -10.46 11.02
N ALA A 287 14.25 -11.18 9.89
CA ALA A 287 14.88 -10.74 8.65
C ALA A 287 14.39 -9.33 8.22
N GLU A 288 13.16 -8.96 8.58
CA GLU A 288 12.59 -7.62 8.37
C GLU A 288 13.20 -6.52 9.26
N ARG A 289 13.70 -6.84 10.46
CA ARG A 289 14.25 -5.83 11.39
C ARG A 289 15.68 -5.41 11.08
N SER A 290 16.50 -6.29 10.48
CA SER A 290 17.90 -5.95 10.16
C SER A 290 18.02 -5.15 8.85
N ALA A 291 17.11 -5.35 7.89
CA ALA A 291 17.03 -4.53 6.68
C ALA A 291 16.59 -3.08 6.96
N ALA A 292 15.85 -2.85 8.05
CA ALA A 292 15.45 -1.51 8.49
C ALA A 292 16.55 -0.74 9.24
N SER A 293 17.64 -1.40 9.65
CA SER A 293 18.73 -0.84 10.46
C SER A 293 20.08 -0.84 9.75
N GLY A 294 20.11 -0.66 8.43
CA GLY A 294 21.34 -0.64 7.63
C GLY A 294 22.30 0.50 7.98
N THR A 295 22.98 0.40 9.12
CA THR A 295 24.33 0.92 9.33
C THR A 295 25.28 -0.21 8.97
N GLY A 296 25.85 -0.12 7.77
CA GLY A 296 26.95 -1.01 7.38
C GLY A 296 28.17 -0.68 8.22
N ASP A 297 28.53 -1.60 9.12
CA ASP A 297 29.91 -1.71 9.60
C ASP A 297 30.61 -2.71 8.68
N ASP A 298 31.46 -2.20 7.80
CA ASP A 298 32.45 -2.99 7.05
C ASP A 298 33.70 -3.14 7.94
N PRO A 299 34.04 -4.35 8.43
CA PRO A 299 35.21 -4.54 9.25
C PRO A 299 36.43 -4.79 8.34
N ARG A 300 36.81 -3.82 7.52
CA ARG A 300 38.05 -3.86 6.73
C ARG A 300 38.66 -2.47 6.61
N GLY A 301 39.53 -2.13 7.55
CA GLY A 301 40.37 -0.93 7.43
C GLY A 301 41.00 -0.50 8.74
N ALA A 302 42.01 -1.24 9.20
CA ALA A 302 43.02 -0.72 10.10
C ALA A 302 44.31 -1.52 9.94
N GLU A 303 45.14 -1.12 8.96
CA GLU A 303 46.58 -1.36 9.03
C GLU A 303 47.17 -0.46 10.13
N PRO A 304 48.14 -0.94 10.92
CA PRO A 304 48.83 -0.12 11.89
C PRO A 304 50.05 0.55 11.24
N ASP A 305 50.03 1.88 11.15
CA ASP A 305 51.24 2.66 10.89
C ASP A 305 52.07 2.81 12.17
N ALA A 306 53.38 2.72 11.96
CA ALA A 306 54.45 2.72 12.94
C ALA A 306 54.63 4.07 13.66
N ASN A 307 54.87 3.99 14.97
CA ASN A 307 56.02 4.61 15.66
C ASN A 307 56.15 4.07 17.08
#